data_AF-A0A1Z4N2D1-F1
#
_entry.id   AF-A0A1Z4N2D1-F1
#
_cell.length_a   1.000
_cell.length_b   1.000
_cell.length_c   1.000
_cell.angle_alpha   90.00
_cell.angle_beta   90.00
_cell.angle_gamma   90.00
#
_symmetry.space_group_name_H-M   'P 1'
#
loop_
_entity.id
_entity.type
_entity.pdbx_description
1 polymer ?
#
loop_
_entity_poly.entity_id
_entity_poly.type
_entity_poly.pdbx_seq_one_letter_code
_entity_poly.pdbx_strand_id
1 'polypeptide(L)'
;MARRGSELIVPTEETSVQTSSKAITRSKKTEITTHNQQASAQAIEELEIAFDFDLRTAIIQRLVQNKQVIFQHKDKERQIAEALELARLEAIEIAREEGKQQARAKTAQKKAQQKAATQKHFIDVELPQLIDSCDYLPYETMKQTINEFASRLGVQLEWKDLSDGQFECIPSIG
;
A
#
# COMPACT_ATOMS: atom_id res chain seq x y z
N MET A 1 -8.16 24.01 32.36
CA MET A 1 -8.61 23.07 33.41
C MET A 1 -10.13 23.01 33.44
N ALA A 2 -10.66 21.80 33.58
CA ALA A 2 -11.96 21.30 34.06
C ALA A 2 -13.26 22.16 34.11
N ARG A 3 -14.25 21.72 33.30
CA ARG A 3 -15.59 21.12 33.60
C ARG A 3 -16.61 21.72 34.61
N ARG A 4 -17.89 21.53 34.19
CA ARG A 4 -19.23 21.51 34.84
C ARG A 4 -20.00 22.81 34.58
N GLY A 5 -21.25 22.82 34.12
CA GLY A 5 -22.32 21.82 33.99
C GLY A 5 -23.61 22.61 34.28
N SER A 6 -24.61 22.58 33.41
CA SER A 6 -25.86 23.34 33.64
C SER A 6 -27.04 22.69 32.92
N GLU A 7 -28.14 22.68 33.65
CA GLU A 7 -29.28 21.77 33.61
C GLU A 7 -30.35 22.15 32.56
N LEU A 8 -31.22 21.19 32.28
CA LEU A 8 -32.48 21.35 31.52
C LEU A 8 -33.43 22.32 32.23
N ILE A 9 -34.07 23.20 31.45
CA ILE A 9 -35.27 23.94 31.86
C ILE A 9 -36.33 23.77 30.77
N VAL A 10 -37.46 23.19 31.14
CA VAL A 10 -38.71 23.14 30.36
C VAL A 10 -39.61 24.27 30.86
N PRO A 11 -40.12 25.16 29.99
CA PRO A 11 -41.21 26.05 30.36
C PRO A 11 -42.57 25.47 29.97
N THR A 12 -43.40 25.38 30.98
CA THR A 12 -44.85 25.12 31.00
C THR A 12 -45.61 26.27 30.34
N GLU A 13 -46.58 25.99 29.45
CA GLU A 13 -47.70 26.91 29.19
C GLU A 13 -49.03 26.14 29.20
N GLU A 14 -50.01 26.83 29.77
CA GLU A 14 -51.23 26.32 30.39
C GLU A 14 -52.35 26.13 29.37
N THR A 15 -52.96 24.95 29.31
CA THR A 15 -54.20 24.71 28.57
C THR A 15 -55.40 25.27 29.33
N SER A 16 -55.72 26.54 29.09
CA SER A 16 -57.00 27.15 29.45
C SER A 16 -58.09 26.68 28.48
N VAL A 17 -59.01 25.83 28.95
CA VAL A 17 -60.16 25.37 28.17
C VAL A 17 -61.29 26.39 28.29
N GLN A 18 -61.40 27.30 27.33
CA GLN A 18 -62.56 28.18 27.14
C GLN A 18 -63.61 27.50 26.24
N THR A 19 -64.62 26.88 26.84
CA THR A 19 -65.83 26.45 26.14
C THR A 19 -66.84 27.61 26.06
N SER A 20 -66.71 28.44 25.03
CA SER A 20 -67.79 29.36 24.65
C SER A 20 -68.73 28.68 23.66
N SER A 21 -69.96 28.43 24.09
CA SER A 21 -71.03 27.87 23.27
C SER A 21 -71.43 28.85 22.17
N LYS A 22 -70.90 28.68 20.95
CA LYS A 22 -71.36 29.41 19.76
C LYS A 22 -72.31 28.55 18.94
N ALA A 23 -73.53 29.06 18.77
CA ALA A 23 -74.57 28.45 17.96
C ALA A 23 -74.09 28.24 16.51
N ILE A 24 -74.29 27.03 15.99
CA ILE A 24 -73.90 26.65 14.62
C ILE A 24 -75.14 26.78 13.73
N THR A 25 -75.17 27.81 12.89
CA THR A 25 -76.12 27.93 11.78
C THR A 25 -75.54 27.24 10.54
N ARG A 26 -76.25 26.20 10.06
CA ARG A 26 -75.83 25.34 8.95
C ARG A 26 -76.15 26.03 7.61
N SER A 27 -75.15 26.52 6.90
CA SER A 27 -75.29 26.92 5.49
C SER A 27 -74.98 25.73 4.57
N LYS A 28 -75.73 25.64 3.47
CA LYS A 28 -75.67 24.57 2.48
C LYS A 28 -74.92 25.09 1.24
N LYS A 29 -73.64 24.75 1.09
CA LYS A 29 -73.04 24.36 -0.20
C LYS A 29 -71.58 23.92 -0.05
N THR A 30 -71.32 22.85 -0.77
CA THR A 30 -70.09 22.08 -1.03
C THR A 30 -68.95 22.90 -1.60
N GLU A 31 -67.73 22.58 -1.16
CA GLU A 31 -66.58 22.30 -2.01
C GLU A 31 -65.59 21.45 -1.19
N ILE A 32 -65.71 20.13 -1.31
CA ILE A 32 -64.69 19.21 -0.77
C ILE A 32 -63.52 19.33 -1.73
N THR A 33 -62.53 20.10 -1.33
CA THR A 33 -61.23 20.22 -1.99
C THR A 33 -60.64 18.83 -2.16
N THR A 34 -60.34 18.45 -3.40
CA THR A 34 -59.71 17.17 -3.80
C THR A 34 -58.45 16.83 -2.99
N HIS A 35 -57.77 17.85 -2.46
CA HIS A 35 -56.60 17.71 -1.60
C HIS A 35 -56.87 16.97 -0.28
N ASN A 36 -58.09 17.09 0.27
CA ASN A 36 -58.47 16.44 1.52
C ASN A 36 -58.84 14.97 1.31
N GLN A 37 -59.27 14.59 0.10
CA GLN A 37 -59.55 13.20 -0.28
C GLN A 37 -58.28 12.36 -0.47
N GLN A 38 -57.20 12.94 -1.00
CA GLN A 38 -55.91 12.25 -1.12
C GLN A 38 -55.21 12.06 0.24
N ALA A 39 -55.20 13.10 1.09
CA ALA A 39 -54.63 12.99 2.44
C ALA A 39 -55.43 12.03 3.33
N SER A 40 -56.76 12.00 3.20
CA SER A 40 -57.59 11.02 3.91
C SER A 40 -57.45 9.60 3.34
N ALA A 41 -57.28 9.42 2.03
CA ALA A 41 -57.01 8.11 1.45
C ALA A 41 -55.67 7.52 1.92
N GLN A 42 -54.61 8.33 1.97
CA GLN A 42 -53.32 7.91 2.54
C GLN A 42 -53.43 7.58 4.03
N ALA A 43 -54.14 8.41 4.81
CA ALA A 43 -54.37 8.14 6.23
C ALA A 43 -55.23 6.88 6.46
N ILE A 44 -56.21 6.60 5.60
CA ILE A 44 -57.03 5.39 5.66
C ILE A 44 -56.20 4.15 5.30
N GLU A 45 -55.37 4.23 4.26
CA GLU A 45 -54.45 3.14 3.87
C GLU A 45 -53.42 2.85 4.98
N GLU A 46 -52.84 3.89 5.60
CA GLU A 46 -51.96 3.73 6.76
C GLU A 46 -52.69 3.14 7.97
N LEU A 47 -53.95 3.53 8.19
CA LEU A 47 -54.78 2.97 9.26
C LEU A 47 -55.19 1.52 8.96
N GLU A 48 -55.52 1.16 7.73
CA GLU A 48 -55.84 -0.22 7.32
C GLU A 48 -54.62 -1.12 7.48
N ILE A 49 -53.42 -0.66 7.10
CA ILE A 49 -52.18 -1.35 7.44
C ILE A 49 -52.01 -1.43 8.97
N ALA A 50 -52.35 -0.37 9.71
CA ALA A 50 -52.34 -0.35 11.17
C ALA A 50 -53.52 -1.05 11.86
N PHE A 51 -54.43 -1.70 11.13
CA PHE A 51 -55.48 -2.56 11.68
C PHE A 51 -55.40 -3.99 11.14
N ASP A 52 -54.78 -4.21 9.98
CA ASP A 52 -54.41 -5.51 9.45
C ASP A 52 -53.17 -6.04 10.17
N PHE A 53 -53.39 -6.99 11.07
CA PHE A 53 -52.35 -7.63 11.86
C PHE A 53 -51.43 -8.51 11.00
N ASP A 54 -51.97 -9.17 9.99
CA ASP A 54 -51.23 -10.10 9.13
C ASP A 54 -50.31 -9.34 8.18
N LEU A 55 -50.78 -8.23 7.59
CA LEU A 55 -49.97 -7.38 6.73
C LEU A 55 -48.81 -6.73 7.50
N ARG A 56 -49.05 -6.23 8.71
CA ARG A 56 -47.97 -5.71 9.58
C ARG A 56 -46.95 -6.76 9.93
N THR A 57 -47.41 -7.96 10.30
CA THR A 57 -46.51 -9.07 10.64
C THR A 57 -45.65 -9.46 9.44
N ALA A 58 -46.23 -9.53 8.23
CA ALA A 58 -45.50 -9.80 6.99
C ALA A 58 -44.45 -8.72 6.67
N ILE A 59 -44.80 -7.43 6.83
CA ILE A 59 -43.85 -6.32 6.63
C ILE A 59 -42.68 -6.40 7.63
N ILE A 60 -42.97 -6.63 8.91
CA ILE A 60 -41.93 -6.76 9.95
C ILE A 60 -41.02 -7.96 9.67
N GLN A 61 -41.58 -9.12 9.34
CA GLN A 61 -40.79 -10.31 8.99
C GLN A 61 -39.86 -10.04 7.80
N ARG A 62 -40.37 -9.37 6.76
CA ARG A 62 -39.57 -8.98 5.59
C ARG A 62 -38.44 -8.01 5.97
N LEU A 63 -38.72 -7.02 6.82
CA LEU A 63 -37.70 -6.08 7.30
C LEU A 63 -36.62 -6.78 8.13
N VAL A 64 -36.99 -7.75 8.98
CA VAL A 64 -36.03 -8.55 9.76
C VAL A 64 -35.15 -9.40 8.84
N GLN A 65 -35.73 -10.07 7.84
CA GLN A 65 -34.99 -10.83 6.84
C GLN A 65 -34.01 -9.95 6.05
N ASN A 66 -34.49 -8.80 5.56
CA ASN A 66 -33.65 -7.84 4.83
C ASN A 66 -32.48 -7.33 5.69
N LYS A 67 -32.75 -7.00 6.97
CA LYS A 67 -31.70 -6.59 7.92
C LYS A 67 -30.63 -7.66 8.07
N GLN A 68 -31.02 -8.94 8.15
CA GLN A 68 -30.07 -10.05 8.29
C GLN A 68 -29.22 -10.26 7.04
N VAL A 69 -29.82 -10.12 5.85
CA VAL A 69 -29.09 -10.14 4.57
C VAL A 69 -28.06 -9.01 4.51
N ILE A 70 -28.44 -7.79 4.90
CA ILE A 70 -27.51 -6.64 4.93
C ILE A 70 -26.32 -6.91 5.84
N PHE A 71 -26.52 -7.49 7.02
CA PHE A 71 -25.40 -7.85 7.90
C PHE A 71 -24.47 -8.88 7.27
N GLN A 72 -25.00 -9.92 6.63
CA GLN A 72 -24.17 -10.91 5.94
C GLN A 72 -23.34 -10.29 4.81
N HIS A 73 -23.93 -9.36 4.06
CA HIS A 73 -23.20 -8.63 3.02
C HIS A 73 -22.11 -7.73 3.61
N LYS A 74 -22.40 -7.01 4.69
CA LYS A 74 -21.41 -6.17 5.39
C LYS A 74 -20.22 -6.99 5.89
N ASP A 75 -20.46 -8.15 6.47
CA ASP A 75 -19.38 -9.03 6.96
C ASP A 75 -18.55 -9.58 5.80
N LYS A 76 -19.19 -9.98 4.69
CA LYS A 76 -18.49 -10.41 3.47
C LYS A 76 -17.65 -9.29 2.85
N GLU A 77 -18.21 -8.08 2.74
CA GLU A 77 -17.47 -6.92 2.23
C GLU A 77 -16.26 -6.61 3.09
N ARG A 78 -16.40 -6.68 4.42
CA ARG A 78 -15.29 -6.50 5.34
C ARG A 78 -14.19 -7.55 5.11
N GLN A 79 -14.55 -8.83 5.00
CA GLN A 79 -13.58 -9.90 4.73
C GLN A 79 -12.86 -9.70 3.39
N ILE A 80 -13.59 -9.31 2.35
CA ILE A 80 -13.02 -9.03 1.03
C ILE A 80 -12.07 -7.84 1.10
N ALA A 81 -12.44 -6.76 1.80
CA ALA A 81 -11.60 -5.59 1.96
C ALA A 81 -10.31 -5.90 2.73
N GLU A 82 -10.39 -6.68 3.81
CA GLU A 82 -9.23 -7.12 4.58
C GLU A 82 -8.30 -8.00 3.74
N ALA A 83 -8.84 -8.97 2.98
CA ALA A 83 -8.06 -9.82 2.10
C ALA A 83 -7.37 -9.05 0.97
N LEU A 84 -8.06 -8.05 0.39
CA LEU A 84 -7.51 -7.21 -0.67
C LEU A 84 -6.37 -6.33 -0.13
N GLU A 85 -6.52 -5.77 1.06
CA GLU A 85 -5.47 -4.96 1.67
C GLU A 85 -4.24 -5.79 2.03
N LEU A 86 -4.42 -7.02 2.54
CA LEU A 86 -3.33 -7.95 2.77
C LEU A 86 -2.58 -8.31 1.47
N ALA A 87 -3.32 -8.64 0.41
CA ALA A 87 -2.72 -8.95 -0.89
C ALA A 87 -1.96 -7.74 -1.47
N ARG A 88 -2.48 -6.52 -1.26
CA ARG A 88 -1.80 -5.28 -1.67
C ARG A 88 -0.49 -5.09 -0.90
N LEU A 89 -0.49 -5.31 0.41
CA LEU A 89 0.71 -5.19 1.25
C LEU A 89 1.77 -6.23 0.87
N GLU A 90 1.36 -7.48 0.62
CA GLU A 90 2.25 -8.54 0.15
C GLU A 90 2.89 -8.19 -1.20
N ALA A 91 2.11 -7.68 -2.15
CA ALA A 91 2.64 -7.24 -3.45
C ALA A 91 3.68 -6.10 -3.31
N ILE A 92 3.46 -5.16 -2.39
CA ILE A 92 4.42 -4.09 -2.10
C ILE A 92 5.71 -4.66 -1.49
N GLU A 93 5.60 -5.65 -0.61
CA GLU A 93 6.76 -6.29 0.00
C GLU A 93 7.60 -7.06 -1.02
N ILE A 94 6.96 -7.86 -1.88
CA ILE A 94 7.63 -8.56 -2.99
C ILE A 94 8.37 -7.55 -3.89
N ALA A 95 7.70 -6.49 -4.33
CA ALA A 95 8.31 -5.47 -5.18
C ALA A 95 9.50 -4.77 -4.49
N ARG A 96 9.43 -4.57 -3.17
CA ARG A 96 10.52 -4.01 -2.37
C ARG A 96 11.72 -4.95 -2.31
N GLU A 97 11.49 -6.25 -2.13
CA GLU A 97 12.56 -7.24 -2.09
C GLU A 97 13.24 -7.40 -3.44
N GLU A 98 12.47 -7.51 -4.52
CA GLU A 98 12.98 -7.54 -5.89
C GLU A 98 13.81 -6.28 -6.19
N GLY A 99 13.31 -5.10 -5.80
CA GLY A 99 14.05 -3.84 -5.95
C GLY A 99 15.39 -3.85 -5.21
N LYS A 100 15.44 -4.39 -3.98
CA LYS A 100 16.70 -4.56 -3.23
C LYS A 100 17.66 -5.52 -3.92
N GLN A 101 17.15 -6.65 -4.42
CA GLN A 101 17.96 -7.65 -5.13
C GLN A 101 18.54 -7.05 -6.42
N GLN A 102 17.74 -6.34 -7.21
CA GLN A 102 18.19 -5.65 -8.42
C GLN A 102 19.25 -4.58 -8.11
N ALA A 103 19.08 -3.79 -7.05
CA ALA A 103 20.07 -2.79 -6.64
C ALA A 103 21.40 -3.43 -6.22
N ARG A 104 21.35 -4.55 -5.49
CA ARG A 104 22.54 -5.34 -5.13
C ARG A 104 23.23 -5.89 -6.38
N ALA A 105 22.47 -6.46 -7.32
CA ALA A 105 23.00 -6.99 -8.57
C ALA A 105 23.70 -5.91 -9.41
N LYS A 106 23.07 -4.73 -9.57
CA LYS A 106 23.69 -3.58 -10.26
C LYS A 106 24.98 -3.12 -9.58
N THR A 107 25.00 -3.09 -8.24
CA THR A 107 26.20 -2.72 -7.48
C THR A 107 27.31 -3.75 -7.65
N ALA A 108 26.97 -5.04 -7.59
CA ALA A 108 27.92 -6.13 -7.82
C ALA A 108 28.50 -6.08 -9.25
N GLN A 109 27.64 -5.87 -10.25
CA GLN A 109 28.06 -5.70 -11.65
C GLN A 109 28.99 -4.50 -11.81
N LYS A 110 28.65 -3.34 -11.23
CA LYS A 110 29.51 -2.14 -11.27
C LYS A 110 30.87 -2.40 -10.63
N LYS A 111 30.90 -3.08 -9.48
CA LYS A 111 32.16 -3.48 -8.81
C LYS A 111 32.98 -4.45 -9.67
N ALA A 112 32.34 -5.41 -10.31
CA ALA A 112 33.01 -6.35 -11.22
C ALA A 112 33.61 -5.63 -12.44
N GLN A 113 32.87 -4.69 -13.04
CA GLN A 113 33.37 -3.85 -14.13
C GLN A 113 34.54 -2.97 -13.69
N GLN A 114 34.46 -2.36 -12.51
CA GLN A 114 35.56 -1.58 -11.94
C GLN A 114 36.79 -2.45 -11.71
N LYS A 115 36.62 -3.63 -11.10
CA LYS A 115 37.73 -4.59 -10.89
C LYS A 115 38.37 -4.98 -12.22
N ALA A 116 37.58 -5.33 -13.23
CA ALA A 116 38.08 -5.69 -14.56
C ALA A 116 38.82 -4.51 -15.23
N ALA A 117 38.30 -3.28 -15.09
CA ALA A 117 38.96 -2.09 -15.61
C ALA A 117 40.30 -1.82 -14.90
N THR A 118 40.36 -1.99 -13.57
CA THR A 118 41.61 -1.87 -12.79
C THR A 118 42.61 -2.96 -13.18
N GLN A 119 42.18 -4.21 -13.30
CA GLN A 119 43.05 -5.32 -13.75
C GLN A 119 43.62 -5.05 -15.13
N LYS A 120 42.77 -4.58 -16.06
CA LYS A 120 43.21 -4.20 -17.41
C LYS A 120 44.19 -3.03 -17.39
N HIS A 121 43.91 -1.99 -16.60
CA HIS A 121 44.82 -0.85 -16.48
C HIS A 121 46.18 -1.25 -15.90
N PHE A 122 46.18 -2.12 -14.89
CA PHE A 122 47.43 -2.67 -14.34
C PHE A 122 48.22 -3.41 -15.42
N ILE A 123 47.57 -4.30 -16.17
CA ILE A 123 48.24 -5.09 -17.22
C ILE A 123 48.80 -4.20 -18.34
N ASP A 124 47.98 -3.27 -18.86
CA ASP A 124 48.31 -2.49 -20.04
C ASP A 124 49.30 -1.35 -19.76
N VAL A 125 49.31 -0.82 -18.53
CA VAL A 125 50.04 0.43 -18.19
C VAL A 125 50.99 0.24 -17.02
N GLU A 126 50.52 -0.28 -15.88
CA GLU A 126 51.33 -0.30 -14.64
C GLU A 126 52.38 -1.43 -14.66
N LEU A 127 52.06 -2.59 -15.23
CA LEU A 127 52.94 -3.75 -15.25
C LEU A 127 54.26 -3.48 -16.02
N PRO A 128 54.24 -2.89 -17.24
CA PRO A 128 55.48 -2.49 -17.91
C PRO A 128 56.30 -1.49 -17.09
N GLN A 129 55.65 -0.46 -16.54
CA GLN A 129 56.33 0.55 -15.70
C GLN A 129 56.94 -0.06 -14.44
N LEU A 130 56.25 -1.03 -13.85
CA LEU A 130 56.71 -1.72 -12.65
C LEU A 130 57.93 -2.60 -12.96
N ILE A 131 57.90 -3.34 -14.08
CA ILE A 131 59.05 -4.12 -14.56
C ILE A 131 60.26 -3.20 -14.78
N ASP A 132 60.09 -2.11 -15.53
CA ASP A 132 61.17 -1.14 -15.78
C ASP A 132 61.70 -0.52 -14.48
N SER A 133 60.81 -0.21 -13.54
CA SER A 133 61.20 0.37 -12.25
C SER A 133 61.98 -0.61 -11.37
N CYS A 134 61.78 -1.91 -11.54
CA CYS A 134 62.39 -2.96 -10.72
C CYS A 134 63.61 -3.62 -11.40
N ASP A 135 64.05 -3.14 -12.56
CA ASP A 135 65.16 -3.70 -13.34
C ASP A 135 66.51 -3.71 -12.58
N TYR A 136 66.63 -2.87 -11.54
CA TYR A 136 67.81 -2.86 -10.66
C TYR A 136 67.85 -4.02 -9.66
N LEU A 137 66.77 -4.76 -9.49
CA LEU A 137 66.67 -5.89 -8.56
C LEU A 137 67.13 -7.20 -9.22
N PRO A 138 67.66 -8.16 -8.44
CA PRO A 138 67.90 -9.51 -8.94
C PRO A 138 66.60 -10.13 -9.49
N TYR A 139 66.71 -10.86 -10.59
CA TYR A 139 65.56 -11.42 -11.34
C TYR A 139 64.51 -12.11 -10.45
N GLU A 140 64.95 -13.00 -9.55
CA GLU A 140 64.04 -13.72 -8.63
C GLU A 140 63.32 -12.78 -7.65
N THR A 141 64.02 -11.76 -7.15
CA THR A 141 63.45 -10.77 -6.23
C THR A 141 62.47 -9.85 -6.94
N MET A 142 62.79 -9.41 -8.16
CA MET A 142 61.89 -8.65 -9.01
C MET A 142 60.61 -9.45 -9.29
N LYS A 143 60.76 -10.68 -9.78
CA LYS A 143 59.64 -11.59 -10.11
C LYS A 143 58.72 -11.79 -8.91
N GLN A 144 59.28 -12.05 -7.72
CA GLN A 144 58.49 -12.19 -6.50
C GLN A 144 57.73 -10.90 -6.17
N THR A 145 58.40 -9.76 -6.20
CA THR A 145 57.80 -8.46 -5.86
C THR A 145 56.64 -8.13 -6.79
N ILE A 146 56.84 -8.28 -8.10
CA ILE A 146 55.82 -8.00 -9.12
C ILE A 146 54.65 -8.99 -9.02
N ASN A 147 54.91 -10.27 -8.75
CA ASN A 147 53.86 -11.26 -8.50
C ASN A 147 53.01 -10.92 -7.26
N GLU A 148 53.63 -10.42 -6.19
CA GLU A 148 52.89 -9.97 -5.00
C GLU A 148 51.95 -8.80 -5.35
N PHE A 149 52.39 -7.81 -6.11
CA PHE A 149 51.53 -6.72 -6.58
C PHE A 149 50.38 -7.21 -7.47
N ALA A 150 50.67 -8.06 -8.46
CA ALA A 150 49.67 -8.61 -9.37
C ALA A 150 48.62 -9.46 -8.61
N SER A 151 49.05 -10.25 -7.62
CA SER A 151 48.15 -11.10 -6.83
C SER A 151 47.11 -10.29 -6.04
N ARG A 152 47.47 -9.09 -5.53
CA ARG A 152 46.55 -8.20 -4.83
C ARG A 152 45.44 -7.68 -5.73
N LEU A 153 45.70 -7.59 -7.03
CA LEU A 153 44.74 -7.19 -8.05
C LEU A 153 44.01 -8.39 -8.68
N GLY A 154 44.37 -9.62 -8.30
CA GLY A 154 43.84 -10.85 -8.90
C GLY A 154 44.30 -11.05 -10.34
N VAL A 155 45.49 -10.59 -10.68
CA VAL A 155 46.16 -10.84 -11.95
C VAL A 155 47.21 -11.93 -11.71
N GLN A 156 47.22 -12.94 -12.57
CA GLN A 156 48.23 -14.00 -12.55
C GLN A 156 49.28 -13.69 -13.63
N LEU A 157 50.56 -13.84 -13.26
CA LEU A 157 51.66 -13.60 -14.17
C LEU A 157 52.41 -14.91 -14.41
N GLU A 158 52.52 -15.30 -15.67
CA GLU A 158 53.41 -16.37 -16.10
C GLU A 158 54.70 -15.77 -16.60
N TRP A 159 55.83 -16.36 -16.20
CA TRP A 159 57.16 -15.88 -16.59
C TRP A 159 57.84 -16.98 -17.40
N LYS A 160 58.25 -16.67 -18.62
CA LYS A 160 59.00 -17.57 -19.51
C LYS A 160 60.41 -17.05 -19.70
N ASP A 161 61.39 -17.89 -19.40
CA ASP A 161 62.80 -17.57 -19.64
C ASP A 161 63.15 -17.85 -21.11
N LEU A 162 63.79 -16.90 -21.78
CA LEU A 162 64.26 -17.00 -23.15
C LEU A 162 65.76 -17.34 -23.17
N SER A 163 66.23 -17.90 -24.29
CA SER A 163 67.59 -18.46 -24.43
C SER A 163 68.74 -17.46 -24.24
N ASP A 164 68.45 -16.15 -24.29
CA ASP A 164 69.46 -15.08 -24.25
C ASP A 164 69.46 -14.30 -22.92
N GLY A 165 68.90 -14.87 -21.86
CA GLY A 165 68.78 -14.20 -20.55
C GLY A 165 67.68 -13.14 -20.49
N GLN A 166 66.87 -13.05 -21.55
CA GLN A 166 65.62 -12.28 -21.57
C GLN A 166 64.48 -13.09 -20.95
N PHE A 167 63.43 -12.41 -20.51
CA PHE A 167 62.24 -13.04 -19.97
C PHE A 167 60.98 -12.43 -20.61
N GLU A 168 59.93 -13.24 -20.74
CA GLU A 168 58.61 -12.80 -21.18
C GLU A 168 57.64 -12.93 -19.99
N CYS A 169 56.96 -11.82 -19.66
CA CYS A 169 55.90 -11.78 -18.66
C CYS A 169 54.55 -11.83 -19.37
N ILE A 170 53.76 -12.88 -19.13
CA ILE A 170 52.45 -13.10 -19.73
C ILE A 170 51.39 -12.92 -18.63
N PRO A 171 50.66 -11.79 -18.62
CA PRO A 171 49.60 -11.56 -17.66
C PRO A 171 48.29 -12.25 -18.08
N SER A 172 47.55 -12.74 -17.10
CA SER A 172 46.20 -13.27 -17.26
C SER A 172 45.29 -12.82 -16.11
N ILE A 173 44.01 -12.63 -16.41
CA ILE A 173 43.00 -12.22 -15.43
C ILE A 173 42.39 -13.51 -14.84
N GLY A 174 42.52 -13.68 -13.52
CA GLY A 174 41.92 -14.79 -12.76
C GLY A 174 40.52 -14.49 -12.23
#